data_AF-A0A2M9IDG2-F1
#
_entry.id   AF-A0A2M9IDG2-F1
#
_cell.length_a   1.000
_cell.length_b   1.000
_cell.length_c   1.000
_cell.angle_alpha   90.00
_cell.angle_beta   90.00
_cell.angle_gamma   90.00
#
_symmetry.space_group_name_H-M   'P 1'
#
loop_
_entity.id
_entity.type
_entity.pdbx_description
1 polymer ?
#
loop_
_entity_poly.entity_id
_entity_poly.type
_entity_poly.pdbx_seq_one_letter_code
_entity_poly.pdbx_strand_id
1 'polypeptide(L)'
;MDTTWYEAAGAGSIAGIAVIVVGGLAIAAVLVWAVRLGIRVKQAEPRTPRGGEHPTLPDSGPVHEERHRREPVEVPRAEETGRRLTPHELGSLGSRRSEDQSRPRWEEGSSGSFGSGGSGGR
;
A
#
# COMPACT_ATOMS: atom_id res chain seq x y z
N MET A 1 15.43 22.51 48.08
CA MET A 1 15.65 21.91 46.75
C MET A 1 16.97 21.21 46.82
N ASP A 2 16.95 19.89 46.96
CA ASP A 2 18.15 19.09 47.15
C ASP A 2 18.86 18.96 45.80
N THR A 3 19.96 19.70 45.62
CA THR A 3 20.79 19.70 44.40
C THR A 3 21.87 18.61 44.42
N THR A 4 21.91 17.82 45.49
CA THR A 4 22.88 16.74 45.72
C THR A 4 22.85 15.67 44.62
N TRP A 5 21.69 15.43 44.03
CA TRP A 5 21.55 14.48 42.92
C TRP A 5 22.12 15.02 41.60
N TYR A 6 22.11 16.35 41.39
CA TYR A 6 22.72 17.00 40.22
C TYR A 6 24.25 17.06 40.35
N GLU A 7 24.79 17.25 41.56
CA GLU A 7 26.25 17.21 41.79
C GLU A 7 26.83 15.81 41.56
N ALA A 8 26.12 14.74 41.96
CA ALA A 8 26.52 13.37 41.68
C ALA A 8 26.50 13.03 40.16
N ALA A 9 25.71 13.78 39.38
CA ALA A 9 25.64 13.66 37.93
C ALA A 9 26.74 14.48 37.21
N GLY A 10 27.35 15.47 37.86
CA GLY A 10 28.35 16.38 37.27
C GLY A 10 29.81 15.95 37.46
N ALA A 11 30.12 15.21 38.52
CA ALA A 11 31.40 14.51 38.64
C ALA A 11 31.27 13.15 37.97
N GLY A 12 32.08 12.86 36.94
CA GLY A 12 32.10 11.58 36.23
C GLY A 12 32.38 10.41 37.16
N SER A 13 31.35 9.97 37.88
CA SER A 13 31.40 8.89 38.85
C SER A 13 31.17 7.57 38.13
N ILE A 14 31.95 6.56 38.50
CA ILE A 14 31.83 5.20 37.95
C ILE A 14 30.39 4.68 38.07
N ALA A 15 29.68 5.08 39.13
CA ALA A 15 28.27 4.77 39.35
C ALA A 15 27.34 5.38 38.28
N GLY A 16 27.52 6.65 37.91
CA GLY A 16 26.73 7.28 36.86
C GLY A 16 26.94 6.63 35.49
N ILE A 17 28.19 6.31 35.16
CA ILE A 17 28.54 5.59 33.93
C ILE A 17 27.91 4.18 33.93
N ALA A 18 27.97 3.47 35.06
CA ALA A 18 27.38 2.14 35.18
C ALA A 18 25.85 2.17 34.97
N VAL A 19 25.15 3.16 35.52
CA VAL A 19 23.70 3.30 35.34
C VAL A 19 23.34 3.55 33.88
N ILE A 20 24.08 4.43 33.19
CA ILE A 20 23.86 4.72 31.77
C ILE A 20 24.11 3.47 30.92
N VAL A 21 25.19 2.75 31.18
CA VAL A 21 25.54 1.53 30.43
C VAL A 21 24.48 0.44 30.65
N VAL A 22 24.09 0.17 31.90
CA VAL A 22 23.06 -0.83 32.21
C VAL A 22 21.71 -0.43 31.64
N GLY A 23 21.32 0.85 31.73
CA GLY A 23 20.11 1.36 31.12
C GLY A 23 20.10 1.20 29.60
N GLY A 24 21.22 1.53 28.94
CA GLY A 24 21.39 1.33 27.50
C GLY A 24 21.28 -0.15 27.10
N LEU A 25 21.93 -1.05 27.85
CA LEU A 25 21.82 -2.50 27.64
C LEU A 25 20.38 -3.01 27.85
N ALA A 26 19.68 -2.51 28.86
CA ALA A 26 18.29 -2.88 29.10
C ALA A 26 17.39 -2.46 27.93
N ILE A 27 17.51 -1.22 27.46
CA ILE A 27 16.77 -0.72 26.29
C ILE A 27 17.11 -1.54 25.05
N ALA A 28 18.40 -1.81 24.80
CA ALA A 28 18.83 -2.62 23.68
C ALA A 28 18.25 -4.04 23.73
N ALA A 29 18.24 -4.67 24.92
CA ALA A 29 17.66 -6.00 25.11
C ALA A 29 16.15 -6.02 24.81
N VAL A 30 15.41 -4.99 25.25
CA VAL A 30 13.97 -4.85 24.96
C VAL A 30 13.72 -4.69 23.46
N LEU A 31 14.52 -3.85 22.77
CA LEU A 31 14.38 -3.67 21.32
C LEU A 31 14.68 -4.95 20.53
N VAL A 32 15.75 -5.66 20.90
CA VAL A 32 16.09 -6.96 20.29
C VAL A 32 14.96 -7.96 20.51
N TRP A 33 14.38 -8.00 21.71
CA TRP A 33 13.25 -8.87 22.02
C TRP A 33 12.02 -8.52 21.17
N ALA A 34 11.69 -7.24 21.03
CA ALA A 34 10.55 -6.78 20.21
C ALA A 34 10.72 -7.18 18.73
N VAL A 35 11.92 -7.01 18.16
CA VAL A 35 12.20 -7.44 16.79
C VAL A 35 12.07 -8.96 16.64
N ARG A 36 12.61 -9.73 17.60
CA ARG A 36 12.47 -11.20 17.58
C ARG A 36 11.02 -11.66 17.69
N LEU A 37 10.20 -10.96 18.48
CA LEU A 37 8.77 -11.23 18.58
C LEU A 37 8.06 -10.97 17.24
N GLY A 38 8.33 -9.82 16.60
CA GLY A 38 7.77 -9.50 15.28
C GLY A 38 8.16 -10.52 14.21
N ILE A 39 9.41 -10.97 14.19
CA ILE A 39 9.87 -12.03 13.29
C ILE A 39 9.12 -13.34 13.56
N ARG A 40 8.92 -13.72 14.82
CA ARG A 40 8.17 -14.93 15.18
C ARG A 40 6.72 -14.87 14.70
N VAL A 41 6.05 -13.73 14.88
CA VAL A 41 4.68 -13.53 14.40
C VAL A 41 4.61 -13.67 12.88
N LYS A 42 5.53 -13.03 12.15
CA LYS A 42 5.61 -13.14 10.69
C LYS A 42 5.88 -14.58 10.22
N GLN A 43 6.67 -15.36 10.96
CA GLN A 43 6.93 -16.76 10.63
C GLN A 43 5.72 -17.69 10.88
N ALA A 44 4.75 -17.27 11.69
CA ALA A 44 3.50 -17.99 11.87
C ALA A 44 2.54 -17.78 10.68
N GLU A 45 2.78 -16.77 9.84
CA GLU A 45 2.03 -16.60 8.60
C GLU A 45 2.43 -17.67 7.57
N PRO A 46 1.49 -18.09 6.70
CA PRO A 46 1.81 -18.96 5.58
C PRO A 46 2.95 -18.36 4.75
N ARG A 47 3.94 -19.19 4.41
CA ARG A 47 5.03 -18.75 3.54
C ARG A 47 4.47 -18.25 2.22
N THR A 48 5.13 -17.26 1.62
CA THR A 48 4.89 -16.93 0.22
C THR A 48 5.06 -18.20 -0.62
N PRO A 49 4.10 -18.54 -1.50
CA PRO A 49 4.19 -19.71 -2.37
C PRO A 49 5.51 -19.70 -3.12
N ARG A 50 6.19 -20.85 -3.17
CA ARG A 50 7.38 -21.01 -4.01
C ARG A 50 6.97 -21.13 -5.47
N GLY A 51 7.92 -20.92 -6.39
CA GLY A 51 7.70 -21.23 -7.80
C GLY A 51 7.24 -22.68 -7.95
N GLY A 52 6.08 -22.89 -8.60
CA GLY A 52 5.43 -24.20 -8.71
C GLY A 52 4.38 -24.53 -7.63
N GLU A 53 4.34 -23.79 -6.52
CA GLU A 53 3.22 -23.84 -5.53
C GLU A 53 2.10 -22.85 -5.89
N HIS A 54 2.36 -21.96 -6.87
CA HIS A 54 1.32 -21.10 -7.42
C HIS A 54 0.21 -21.95 -8.06
N PRO A 55 -1.06 -21.57 -7.88
CA PRO A 55 -2.17 -22.23 -8.56
C PRO A 55 -1.89 -22.33 -10.06
N THR A 56 -1.71 -23.56 -10.54
CA THR A 56 -1.60 -23.85 -11.96
C THR A 56 -2.99 -24.08 -12.53
N LEU A 57 -3.13 -23.99 -13.86
CA LEU A 57 -4.35 -24.47 -14.49
C LEU A 57 -4.56 -25.96 -14.13
N PRO A 58 -5.81 -26.38 -13.90
CA PRO A 58 -6.12 -27.79 -13.73
C PRO A 58 -5.89 -28.55 -15.04
N ASP A 59 -5.64 -29.87 -14.96
CA ASP A 59 -5.34 -30.73 -16.12
C ASP A 59 -6.45 -30.72 -17.17
N SER A 60 -7.70 -30.46 -16.76
CA SER A 60 -8.85 -30.29 -17.63
C SER A 60 -8.82 -29.02 -18.49
N GLY A 61 -7.85 -28.13 -18.28
CA GLY A 61 -7.76 -26.81 -18.89
C GLY A 61 -8.46 -25.72 -18.08
N PRO A 62 -8.44 -24.45 -18.56
CA PRO A 62 -9.01 -23.32 -17.84
C PRO A 62 -10.50 -23.53 -17.53
N VAL A 63 -10.90 -23.26 -16.28
CA VAL A 63 -12.28 -23.43 -15.79
C VAL A 63 -13.12 -22.21 -16.20
N HIS A 64 -13.32 -22.04 -17.51
CA HIS A 64 -14.01 -20.91 -18.14
C HIS A 64 -13.38 -19.53 -17.91
N GLU A 65 -13.63 -18.62 -18.84
CA GLU A 65 -13.29 -17.21 -18.71
C GLU A 65 -14.56 -16.44 -18.33
N GLU A 66 -14.60 -15.89 -17.11
CA GLU A 66 -15.62 -14.90 -16.76
C GLU A 66 -15.11 -13.49 -17.12
N ARG A 67 -15.80 -12.86 -18.07
CA ARG A 67 -15.59 -11.44 -18.41
C ARG A 67 -16.75 -10.62 -17.88
N HIS A 68 -16.45 -9.65 -17.02
CA HIS A 68 -17.42 -8.70 -16.50
C HIS A 68 -17.03 -7.27 -16.86
N ARG A 69 -17.93 -6.56 -17.53
CA ARG A 69 -17.82 -5.13 -17.78
C ARG A 69 -18.44 -4.36 -16.62
N ARG A 70 -17.72 -3.36 -16.13
CA ARG A 70 -18.19 -2.43 -15.12
C ARG A 70 -18.83 -1.20 -15.76
N GLU A 71 -19.76 -0.59 -15.06
CA GLU A 71 -20.33 0.71 -15.45
C GLU A 71 -19.19 1.73 -15.57
N PRO A 72 -19.09 2.47 -16.69
CA PRO A 72 -18.19 3.60 -16.78
C PRO A 72 -18.56 4.63 -15.71
N VAL A 73 -17.56 5.13 -14.98
CA VAL A 73 -17.74 6.28 -14.11
C VAL A 73 -17.23 7.50 -14.86
N GLU A 74 -18.14 8.43 -15.14
CA GLU A 74 -17.79 9.70 -15.76
C GLU A 74 -16.90 10.52 -14.83
N VAL A 75 -15.82 11.05 -15.38
CA VAL A 75 -14.90 11.92 -14.64
C VAL A 75 -15.55 13.31 -14.55
N PRO A 76 -15.67 13.92 -13.35
CA PRO A 76 -16.21 15.27 -13.23
C PRO A 76 -15.40 16.24 -14.10
N ARG A 77 -16.11 17.08 -14.87
CA ARG A 77 -15.44 18.00 -15.80
C ARG A 77 -14.76 19.12 -15.01
N ALA A 78 -13.57 19.54 -15.44
CA ALA A 78 -12.85 20.63 -14.78
C ALA A 78 -13.61 21.96 -14.77
N GLU A 79 -14.54 22.15 -15.71
CA GLU A 79 -15.47 23.30 -15.74
C GLU A 79 -16.46 23.28 -14.57
N GLU A 80 -16.89 22.10 -14.14
CA GLU A 80 -17.83 21.91 -13.04
C GLU A 80 -17.17 22.18 -11.68
N THR A 81 -15.90 21.82 -11.54
CA THR A 81 -15.11 22.03 -10.30
C THR A 81 -14.30 23.32 -10.30
N GLY A 82 -14.26 24.07 -11.41
CA GLY A 82 -13.53 25.33 -11.56
C GLY A 82 -12.00 25.21 -11.51
N ARG A 83 -11.46 23.98 -11.46
CA ARG A 83 -10.01 23.69 -11.38
C ARG A 83 -9.70 22.30 -11.90
N ARG A 84 -8.42 22.08 -12.23
CA ARG A 84 -7.90 20.73 -12.56
C ARG A 84 -8.00 19.81 -11.34
N LEU A 85 -8.54 18.62 -11.56
CA LEU A 85 -8.58 17.55 -10.57
C LEU A 85 -7.23 16.86 -10.46
N THR A 86 -6.82 16.56 -9.23
CA THR A 86 -5.66 15.73 -8.93
C THR A 86 -6.08 14.26 -8.74
N PRO A 87 -5.15 13.28 -8.84
CA PRO A 87 -5.52 11.86 -8.87
C PRO A 87 -6.32 11.37 -7.66
N HIS A 88 -6.13 11.96 -6.48
CA HIS A 88 -6.85 11.57 -5.26
C HIS A 88 -8.26 12.19 -5.17
N GLU A 89 -8.57 13.15 -6.04
CA GLU A 89 -9.89 13.79 -6.15
C GLU A 89 -10.77 13.10 -7.19
N LEU A 90 -10.16 12.24 -8.03
CA LEU A 90 -10.89 11.26 -8.83
C LEU A 90 -11.47 10.25 -7.83
N GLY A 91 -12.79 10.29 -7.62
CA GLY A 91 -13.48 9.38 -6.71
C GLY A 91 -13.22 7.90 -7.03
N SER A 92 -13.71 7.01 -6.16
CA SER A 92 -13.53 5.57 -6.37
C SER A 92 -14.08 5.13 -7.72
N LEU A 93 -13.24 4.46 -8.53
CA LEU A 93 -13.67 3.80 -9.76
C LEU A 93 -14.83 2.85 -9.44
N GLY A 94 -15.95 3.02 -10.14
CA GLY A 94 -17.20 2.32 -9.87
C GLY A 94 -17.01 0.80 -9.89
N SER A 95 -17.61 0.12 -8.92
CA SER A 95 -17.63 -1.35 -8.83
C SER A 95 -18.90 -1.97 -9.40
N ARG A 96 -19.87 -1.16 -9.86
CA ARG A 96 -21.12 -1.66 -10.42
C ARG A 96 -20.89 -2.39 -11.74
N ARG A 97 -21.66 -3.47 -11.91
CA ARG A 97 -21.72 -4.24 -13.14
C ARG A 97 -22.56 -3.46 -14.16
N SER A 98 -22.01 -3.26 -15.37
CA SER A 98 -22.74 -2.67 -16.48
C SER A 98 -23.90 -3.55 -16.93
N GLU A 99 -25.03 -2.97 -17.32
CA GLU A 99 -26.12 -3.74 -17.94
C GLU A 99 -25.70 -4.27 -19.31
N ASP A 100 -24.95 -3.46 -20.08
CA ASP A 100 -24.32 -3.87 -21.33
C ASP A 100 -22.98 -4.58 -21.05
N GLN A 101 -22.92 -5.87 -21.36
CA GLN A 101 -21.73 -6.71 -21.26
C GLN A 101 -21.04 -6.94 -22.62
N SER A 102 -21.57 -6.35 -23.70
CA SER A 102 -20.96 -6.45 -25.02
C SER A 102 -19.59 -5.75 -25.06
N ARG A 103 -18.69 -6.31 -25.87
CA ARG A 103 -17.37 -5.70 -26.10
C ARG A 103 -17.58 -4.49 -27.02
N PRO A 104 -17.28 -3.25 -26.57
CA PRO A 104 -17.39 -2.09 -27.44
C PRO A 104 -16.43 -2.28 -28.62
N ARG A 105 -16.96 -2.12 -29.84
CA ARG A 105 -16.12 -1.91 -31.02
C ARG A 105 -15.85 -0.42 -31.14
N TRP A 106 -14.67 -0.10 -31.64
CA TRP A 106 -14.33 1.27 -31.98
C TRP A 106 -15.26 1.69 -33.13
N GLU A 107 -15.99 2.77 -32.90
CA GLU A 107 -16.84 3.43 -33.90
C GLU A 107 -16.42 4.90 -33.90
N GLU A 108 -16.53 5.56 -35.05
CA GLU A 108 -16.20 6.98 -35.16
C GLU A 108 -17.09 7.81 -34.21
N GLY A 109 -16.48 8.57 -33.30
CA GLY A 109 -17.18 9.30 -32.23
C GLY A 109 -17.40 8.51 -30.91
N SER A 110 -17.13 7.21 -30.89
CA SER A 110 -17.21 6.33 -29.70
C SER A 110 -15.85 6.22 -28.99
N SER A 111 -15.26 7.36 -28.61
CA SER A 111 -14.04 7.37 -27.81
C SER A 111 -14.38 7.58 -26.34
N GLY A 112 -14.13 6.57 -25.52
CA GLY A 112 -14.06 6.74 -24.07
C GLY A 112 -12.96 7.75 -23.70
N SER A 113 -13.17 8.51 -22.63
CA SER A 113 -12.38 9.65 -22.14
C SER A 113 -10.87 9.40 -21.88
N PHE A 114 -10.32 8.23 -22.21
CA PHE A 114 -8.92 7.90 -21.99
C PHE A 114 -8.21 7.71 -23.34
N GLY A 115 -7.54 8.77 -23.81
CA GLY A 115 -6.56 8.70 -24.91
C GLY A 115 -6.99 9.32 -26.24
N SER A 116 -7.44 10.58 -26.26
CA SER A 116 -7.47 11.40 -27.49
C SER A 116 -6.05 11.86 -27.86
N GLY A 117 -5.20 10.92 -28.25
CA GLY A 117 -3.80 11.14 -28.64
C GLY A 117 -3.55 10.89 -30.13
N GLY A 118 -4.51 11.21 -30.98
CA GLY A 118 -4.34 11.17 -32.44
C GLY A 118 -4.38 12.60 -32.99
N SER A 119 -3.28 13.07 -33.59
CA SER A 119 -3.26 14.33 -34.33
C SER A 119 -4.16 14.18 -35.56
N GLY A 120 -5.34 14.82 -35.54
CA GLY A 120 -6.17 14.99 -36.72
C GLY A 120 -5.45 15.86 -37.75
N GLY A 121 -4.71 15.23 -38.65
CA GLY A 121 -4.19 15.83 -39.87
C GLY A 121 -5.18 15.59 -41.00
N ARG A 122 -5.57 16.66 -41.68
CA ARG A 122 -6.27 16.63 -42.96
C ARG A 122 -5.25 16.36 -44.05
#